data_AF-A0A166TQQ5-F1
#
_entry.id   AF-A0A166TQQ5-F1
#
_cell.length_a   1.000
_cell.length_b   1.000
_cell.length_c   1.000
_cell.angle_alpha   90.00
_cell.angle_beta   90.00
_cell.angle_gamma   90.00
#
_symmetry.space_group_name_H-M   'P 1'
#
loop_
_entity.id
_entity.type
_entity.pdbx_description
1 polymer ?
#
loop_
_entity_poly.entity_id
_entity_poly.type
_entity_poly.pdbx_seq_one_letter_code
_entity_poly.pdbx_strand_id
1 'polypeptide(L)'
;MNMPALTHLELQPAAVMDGPVQPTVLPNLRLLAVDFEEGFPSNMSAIISFIRAPSLNSLSLMGWVDLDAGEEIFDSLAVGENQFPALRQLVLGSDAIEAFPYFGLLAKAFPNIERLTCRVENEEIEDIMANITEPGDELRWPKLKMIAMSKVYRTLDAEKLGNLCQLIIKLQQAGRPFRQLSYPTSGSCIALAGAEDIHNLRELVELADFRDDWPTPFEWVI
;
A
#
# COMPACT_ATOMS: atom_id res chain seq x y z
N MET A 1 -0.70 -5.20 27.77
CA MET A 1 -1.49 -3.99 28.08
C MET A 1 -2.78 -4.02 27.28
N ASN A 2 -3.91 -3.56 27.82
CA ASN A 2 -5.18 -3.45 27.08
C ASN A 2 -5.57 -1.97 27.05
N MET A 3 -5.63 -1.36 25.87
CA MET A 3 -5.97 0.04 25.68
C MET A 3 -7.29 0.15 24.89
N PRO A 4 -8.45 -0.03 25.54
CA PRO A 4 -9.72 -0.16 24.85
C PRO A 4 -10.18 1.14 24.17
N ALA A 5 -9.67 2.31 24.57
CA ALA A 5 -10.01 3.58 23.93
C ALA A 5 -9.11 3.94 22.73
N LEU A 6 -8.01 3.19 22.52
CA LEU A 6 -7.03 3.51 21.49
C LEU A 6 -7.58 3.13 20.10
N THR A 7 -7.90 4.14 19.29
CA THR A 7 -8.42 3.97 17.91
C THR A 7 -7.39 4.31 16.85
N HIS A 8 -6.36 5.08 17.20
CA HIS A 8 -5.28 5.53 16.34
C HIS A 8 -3.96 5.30 17.07
N LEU A 9 -2.98 4.70 16.41
CA LEU A 9 -1.61 4.57 16.89
C LEU A 9 -0.63 4.93 15.76
N GLU A 10 0.31 5.84 16.04
CA GLU A 10 1.45 6.12 15.17
C GLU A 10 2.73 5.68 15.89
N LEU A 11 3.60 4.97 15.19
CA LEU A 11 4.85 4.44 15.71
C LEU A 11 6.01 4.91 14.84
N GLN A 12 7.07 5.43 15.46
CA GLN A 12 8.35 5.70 14.82
C GLN A 12 9.45 4.86 15.49
N PRO A 13 9.67 3.61 15.04
CA PRO A 13 10.63 2.71 15.68
C PRO A 13 12.06 3.09 15.28
N ALA A 14 12.88 3.47 16.27
CA ALA A 14 14.30 3.81 16.08
C ALA A 14 15.26 2.60 16.15
N ALA A 15 14.77 1.38 16.44
CA ALA A 15 15.59 0.18 16.54
C ALA A 15 14.78 -1.11 16.33
N VAL A 16 15.47 -2.20 16.02
CA VAL A 16 14.90 -3.57 16.04
C VAL A 16 14.43 -3.87 17.45
N MET A 17 13.12 -3.99 17.62
CA MET A 17 12.51 -4.33 18.89
C MET A 17 12.83 -5.79 19.22
N ASP A 18 13.52 -6.04 20.34
CA ASP A 18 13.52 -7.35 20.98
C ASP A 18 12.06 -7.70 21.29
N GLY A 19 11.56 -8.78 20.68
CA GLY A 19 10.14 -9.01 20.66
C GLY A 19 9.52 -9.26 22.03
N PRO A 20 8.35 -8.67 22.34
CA PRO A 20 7.63 -9.01 23.55
C PRO A 20 7.28 -10.51 23.58
N VAL A 21 7.33 -11.08 24.77
CA VAL A 21 6.99 -12.50 25.02
C VAL A 21 5.56 -12.84 24.55
N GLN A 22 4.66 -11.83 24.45
CA GLN A 22 3.30 -11.98 23.93
C GLN A 22 2.86 -10.76 23.12
N PRO A 23 2.06 -10.94 22.05
CA PRO A 23 1.49 -9.83 21.29
C PRO A 23 0.59 -8.93 22.15
N THR A 24 0.68 -7.62 21.95
CA THR A 24 -0.22 -6.64 22.52
C THR A 24 -1.53 -6.62 21.74
N VAL A 25 -2.65 -6.82 22.45
CA VAL A 25 -3.98 -6.80 21.84
C VAL A 25 -4.56 -5.38 21.92
N LEU A 26 -4.86 -4.79 20.77
CA LEU A 26 -5.45 -3.46 20.62
C LEU A 26 -6.81 -3.59 19.91
N PRO A 27 -7.88 -3.98 20.62
CA PRO A 27 -9.11 -4.47 20.00
C PRO A 27 -9.89 -3.40 19.23
N ASN A 28 -9.73 -2.12 19.60
CA ASN A 28 -10.46 -1.00 19.00
C ASN A 28 -9.57 -0.14 18.09
N LEU A 29 -8.32 -0.53 17.87
CA LEU A 29 -7.42 0.16 16.97
C LEU A 29 -7.95 0.06 15.54
N ARG A 30 -8.10 1.20 14.87
CA ARG A 30 -8.62 1.30 13.49
C ARG A 30 -7.56 1.77 12.52
N LEU A 31 -6.60 2.56 12.99
CA LEU A 31 -5.56 3.21 12.22
C LEU A 31 -4.22 2.93 12.88
N LEU A 32 -3.28 2.37 12.10
CA LEU A 32 -1.92 2.13 12.52
C LEU A 32 -0.99 2.76 11.47
N ALA A 33 -0.22 3.76 11.87
CA ALA A 33 0.89 4.26 11.08
C ALA A 33 2.20 3.74 11.67
N VAL A 34 3.09 3.25 10.81
CA VAL A 34 4.45 2.87 11.16
C VAL A 34 5.36 3.61 10.20
N ASP A 35 6.23 4.45 10.76
CA ASP A 35 7.22 5.21 10.02
C ASP A 35 8.61 4.84 10.53
N PHE A 36 9.39 4.15 9.72
CA PHE A 36 10.73 3.72 10.12
C PHE A 36 11.72 4.86 9.92
N GLU A 37 12.57 5.08 10.92
CA GLU A 37 13.60 6.12 10.81
C GLU A 37 14.69 5.69 9.81
N GLU A 38 15.04 6.60 8.90
CA GLU A 38 16.03 6.34 7.84
C GLU A 38 17.38 5.93 8.44
N GLY A 39 18.00 4.89 7.88
CA GLY A 39 19.31 4.40 8.30
C GLY A 39 19.32 3.39 9.45
N PHE A 40 18.15 3.01 9.99
CA PHE A 40 18.03 1.92 10.96
C PHE A 40 17.48 0.65 10.32
N PRO A 41 18.00 -0.55 10.69
CA PRO A 41 17.43 -1.80 10.23
C PRO A 41 15.98 -1.91 10.71
N SER A 42 15.06 -1.93 9.74
CA SER A 42 13.62 -2.02 9.99
C SER A 42 13.20 -3.49 10.07
N ASN A 43 12.44 -3.86 11.10
CA ASN A 43 11.89 -5.21 11.23
C ASN A 43 10.36 -5.14 11.37
N MET A 44 9.65 -5.04 10.25
CA MET A 44 8.19 -5.03 10.26
C MET A 44 7.60 -6.38 10.69
N SER A 45 8.32 -7.50 10.50
CA SER A 45 7.87 -8.80 11.03
C SER A 45 7.65 -8.71 12.53
N ALA A 46 8.53 -7.99 13.22
CA ALA A 46 8.44 -7.72 14.65
C ALA A 46 7.16 -6.90 14.93
N ILE A 47 6.98 -5.77 14.25
CA ILE A 47 5.84 -4.88 14.51
C ILE A 47 4.49 -5.55 14.20
N ILE A 48 4.37 -6.21 13.05
CA ILE A 48 3.17 -6.94 12.68
C ILE A 48 2.94 -8.09 13.66
N SER A 49 3.99 -8.83 14.05
CA SER A 49 3.81 -9.97 14.96
C SER A 49 3.43 -9.56 16.39
N PHE A 50 3.78 -8.35 16.81
CA PHE A 50 3.55 -7.86 18.18
C PHE A 50 2.20 -7.20 18.38
N ILE A 51 1.49 -6.82 17.32
CA ILE A 51 0.23 -6.09 17.45
C ILE A 51 -0.90 -6.93 16.89
N ARG A 52 -1.80 -7.38 17.78
CA ARG A 52 -3.07 -7.97 17.36
C ARG A 52 -4.16 -6.91 17.39
N ALA A 53 -4.62 -6.49 16.21
CA ALA A 53 -5.61 -5.44 16.06
C ALA A 53 -6.78 -5.90 15.16
N PRO A 54 -7.77 -6.62 15.71
CA PRO A 54 -8.86 -7.20 14.92
C PRO A 54 -9.75 -6.17 14.21
N SER A 55 -9.82 -4.94 14.73
CA SER A 55 -10.60 -3.84 14.15
C SER A 55 -9.81 -2.92 13.22
N LEU A 56 -8.53 -3.23 12.96
CA LEU A 56 -7.66 -2.39 12.15
C LEU A 56 -8.21 -2.32 10.72
N ASN A 57 -8.52 -1.11 10.25
CA ASN A 57 -9.06 -0.89 8.91
C ASN A 57 -8.02 -0.33 7.95
N SER A 58 -7.11 0.51 8.46
CA SER A 58 -6.07 1.14 7.66
C SER A 58 -4.69 0.97 8.31
N LEU A 59 -3.72 0.61 7.49
CA LEU A 59 -2.32 0.46 7.84
C LEU A 59 -1.48 1.34 6.92
N SER A 60 -0.58 2.14 7.50
CA SER A 60 0.41 2.93 6.76
C SER A 60 1.82 2.46 7.11
N LEU A 61 2.65 2.24 6.10
CA LEU A 61 4.04 1.80 6.21
C LEU A 61 4.92 2.79 5.44
N MET A 62 5.82 3.48 6.15
CA MET A 62 6.72 4.53 5.63
C MET A 62 8.17 4.27 6.08
N GLY A 63 9.16 4.84 5.38
CA GLY A 63 10.56 4.87 5.82
C GLY A 63 11.33 3.54 5.79
N TRP A 64 10.81 2.53 5.09
CA TRP A 64 11.38 1.19 5.09
C TRP A 64 12.70 1.13 4.30
N VAL A 65 13.78 0.73 4.96
CA VAL A 65 15.02 0.32 4.28
C VAL A 65 15.31 -1.14 4.63
N ASP A 66 15.24 -2.06 3.65
CA ASP A 66 15.70 -3.43 3.83
C ASP A 66 17.18 -3.52 3.46
N LEU A 67 17.94 -4.26 4.28
CA LEU A 67 19.33 -4.59 4.00
C LEU A 67 19.55 -6.09 3.72
N ASP A 68 18.59 -7.02 3.91
CA ASP A 68 18.72 -8.44 3.47
C ASP A 68 17.55 -9.41 3.86
N ALA A 69 16.33 -8.98 4.25
CA ALA A 69 15.39 -9.85 4.99
C ALA A 69 14.04 -10.22 4.31
N GLY A 70 13.84 -9.89 3.03
CA GLY A 70 12.51 -9.88 2.40
C GLY A 70 11.68 -11.17 2.37
N GLU A 71 12.27 -12.38 2.26
CA GLU A 71 11.48 -13.59 1.93
C GLU A 71 10.99 -14.41 3.13
N GLU A 72 11.85 -14.79 4.09
CA GLU A 72 11.48 -15.69 5.20
C GLU A 72 10.41 -15.08 6.15
N ILE A 73 10.37 -13.75 6.21
CA ILE A 73 9.54 -12.98 7.13
C ILE A 73 8.05 -13.16 6.87
N PHE A 74 7.63 -13.03 5.61
CA PHE A 74 6.22 -13.05 5.27
C PHE A 74 5.68 -14.45 5.05
N ASP A 75 6.53 -15.44 4.82
CA ASP A 75 6.11 -16.84 4.85
C ASP A 75 5.56 -17.21 6.23
N SER A 76 6.15 -16.67 7.31
CA SER A 76 5.60 -16.85 8.66
C SER A 76 4.24 -16.15 8.88
N LEU A 77 4.03 -14.98 8.25
CA LEU A 77 2.76 -14.23 8.31
C LEU A 77 1.68 -14.83 7.40
N ALA A 78 2.07 -15.40 6.27
CA ALA A 78 1.19 -16.07 5.32
C ALA A 78 0.67 -17.42 5.84
N VAL A 79 1.45 -18.08 6.71
CA VAL A 79 1.08 -19.35 7.37
C VAL A 79 0.31 -19.12 8.69
N GLY A 80 0.38 -17.92 9.28
CA GLY A 80 -0.25 -17.57 10.56
C GLY A 80 -1.68 -17.01 10.47
N GLU A 81 -2.35 -16.86 11.63
CA GLU A 81 -3.61 -16.11 11.73
C GLU A 81 -3.36 -14.64 11.34
N ASN A 82 -4.05 -14.14 10.30
CA ASN A 82 -4.01 -12.74 9.92
C ASN A 82 -4.32 -11.85 11.15
N GLN A 83 -3.34 -11.04 11.56
CA GLN A 83 -3.43 -10.21 12.76
C GLN A 83 -4.37 -9.01 12.59
N PHE A 84 -4.67 -8.66 11.33
CA PHE A 84 -5.50 -7.54 10.92
C PHE A 84 -6.62 -8.02 9.96
N PRO A 85 -7.54 -8.86 10.43
CA PRO A 85 -8.59 -9.45 9.59
C PRO A 85 -9.54 -8.42 8.97
N ALA A 86 -9.70 -7.23 9.59
CA ALA A 86 -10.54 -6.15 9.10
C ALA A 86 -9.82 -5.16 8.16
N LEU A 87 -8.52 -5.39 7.87
CA LEU A 87 -7.69 -4.47 7.10
C LEU A 87 -8.20 -4.38 5.65
N ARG A 88 -8.44 -3.15 5.19
CA ARG A 88 -8.93 -2.85 3.84
C ARG A 88 -8.13 -1.76 3.13
N GLN A 89 -7.40 -0.94 3.87
CA GLN A 89 -6.64 0.18 3.31
C GLN A 89 -5.17 0.00 3.66
N LEU A 90 -4.32 0.00 2.64
CA LEU A 90 -2.87 -0.06 2.80
C LEU A 90 -2.25 1.19 2.18
N VAL A 91 -1.43 1.89 2.96
CA VAL A 91 -0.65 3.04 2.50
C VAL A 91 0.83 2.67 2.54
N LEU A 92 1.54 2.83 1.43
CA LEU A 92 2.96 2.53 1.28
C LEU A 92 3.72 3.78 0.89
N GLY A 93 4.82 4.09 1.57
CA GLY A 93 5.80 5.09 1.14
C GLY A 93 6.76 4.57 0.07
N SER A 94 7.52 5.48 -0.57
CA SER A 94 8.52 5.15 -1.59
C SER A 94 9.48 4.06 -1.12
N ASP A 95 10.10 4.23 0.05
CA ASP A 95 11.10 3.27 0.54
C ASP A 95 10.48 1.88 0.78
N ALA A 96 9.22 1.83 1.22
CA ALA A 96 8.48 0.57 1.34
C ALA A 96 8.20 -0.07 -0.02
N ILE A 97 7.95 0.71 -1.06
CA ILE A 97 7.74 0.17 -2.41
C ILE A 97 9.08 -0.31 -2.99
N GLU A 98 10.17 0.42 -2.79
CA GLU A 98 11.52 0.01 -3.21
C GLU A 98 11.98 -1.27 -2.50
N ALA A 99 11.69 -1.40 -1.21
CA ALA A 99 11.98 -2.61 -0.44
C ALA A 99 11.08 -3.80 -0.82
N PHE A 100 9.90 -3.53 -1.39
CA PHE A 100 8.99 -4.55 -1.89
C PHE A 100 8.77 -4.42 -3.40
N PRO A 101 9.81 -4.76 -4.20
CA PRO A 101 9.66 -4.79 -5.65
C PRO A 101 8.68 -5.88 -6.09
N TYR A 102 8.18 -6.74 -5.19
CA TYR A 102 7.11 -7.70 -5.42
C TYR A 102 6.07 -7.65 -4.30
N PHE A 103 4.87 -7.15 -4.60
CA PHE A 103 3.73 -7.10 -3.67
C PHE A 103 3.17 -8.47 -3.29
N GLY A 104 3.74 -9.58 -3.78
CA GLY A 104 3.25 -10.93 -3.51
C GLY A 104 3.18 -11.24 -2.01
N LEU A 105 4.20 -10.84 -1.26
CA LEU A 105 4.27 -11.06 0.18
C LEU A 105 3.25 -10.19 0.94
N LEU A 106 3.11 -8.92 0.57
CA LEU A 106 2.09 -8.02 1.12
C LEU A 106 0.67 -8.53 0.80
N ALA A 107 0.45 -9.05 -0.40
CA ALA A 107 -0.83 -9.61 -0.80
C ALA A 107 -1.18 -10.90 -0.04
N LYS A 108 -0.18 -11.73 0.29
CA LYS A 108 -0.35 -12.91 1.14
C LYS A 108 -0.67 -12.53 2.59
N ALA A 109 0.04 -11.56 3.17
CA ALA A 109 -0.22 -11.10 4.54
C ALA A 109 -1.55 -10.37 4.68
N PHE A 110 -1.90 -9.56 3.69
CA PHE A 110 -3.07 -8.69 3.70
C PHE A 110 -3.94 -8.96 2.46
N PRO A 111 -4.64 -10.10 2.36
CA PRO A 111 -5.36 -10.47 1.13
C PRO A 111 -6.63 -9.64 0.89
N ASN A 112 -7.13 -8.92 1.90
CA ASN A 112 -8.42 -8.24 1.86
C ASN A 112 -8.35 -6.75 1.51
N ILE A 113 -7.22 -6.25 1.00
CA ILE A 113 -7.07 -4.85 0.63
C ILE A 113 -8.07 -4.46 -0.47
N GLU A 114 -8.76 -3.36 -0.25
CA GLU A 114 -9.71 -2.73 -1.17
C GLU A 114 -9.18 -1.39 -1.71
N ARG A 115 -8.33 -0.69 -0.94
CA ARG A 115 -7.68 0.56 -1.33
C ARG A 115 -6.19 0.46 -1.08
N LEU A 116 -5.40 0.65 -2.13
CA LEU A 116 -3.95 0.85 -2.03
C LEU A 116 -3.65 2.33 -2.26
N THR A 117 -2.87 2.92 -1.36
CA THR A 117 -2.35 4.28 -1.53
C THR A 117 -0.83 4.22 -1.59
N CYS A 118 -0.24 4.72 -2.66
CA CYS A 118 1.20 4.81 -2.87
C CYS A 118 1.63 6.26 -2.69
N ARG A 119 2.36 6.55 -1.60
CA ARG A 119 3.03 7.82 -1.35
C ARG A 119 4.43 7.77 -1.93
N VAL A 120 4.50 8.03 -3.23
CA VAL A 120 5.67 7.79 -4.08
C VAL A 120 6.37 9.09 -4.46
N GLU A 121 7.68 9.03 -4.59
CA GLU A 121 8.49 10.13 -5.12
C GLU A 121 8.90 9.89 -6.58
N ASN A 122 9.27 8.64 -6.91
CA ASN A 122 10.00 8.25 -8.11
C ASN A 122 9.37 7.08 -8.90
N GLU A 123 8.29 6.49 -8.38
CA GLU A 123 7.71 5.27 -8.92
C GLU A 123 6.73 5.55 -10.07
N GLU A 124 6.81 4.74 -11.11
CA GLU A 124 5.88 4.82 -12.24
C GLU A 124 4.60 4.03 -11.93
N ILE A 125 3.44 4.59 -12.30
CA ILE A 125 2.14 3.94 -12.11
C ILE A 125 2.06 2.59 -12.83
N GLU A 126 2.71 2.48 -13.98
CA GLU A 126 2.77 1.24 -14.76
C GLU A 126 3.46 0.14 -13.96
N ASP A 127 4.57 0.43 -13.29
CA ASP A 127 5.32 -0.53 -12.48
C ASP A 127 4.46 -1.05 -11.33
N ILE A 128 3.76 -0.15 -10.64
CA ILE A 128 2.83 -0.51 -9.55
C ILE A 128 1.72 -1.43 -10.06
N MET A 129 1.13 -1.10 -11.22
CA MET A 129 0.05 -1.89 -11.83
C MET A 129 0.55 -3.23 -12.36
N ALA A 130 1.73 -3.26 -12.97
CA ALA A 130 2.39 -4.46 -13.46
C ALA A 130 2.64 -5.40 -12.29
N ASN A 131 3.08 -4.86 -11.15
CA ASN A 131 3.24 -5.61 -9.92
C ASN A 131 1.92 -6.25 -9.47
N ILE A 132 0.82 -5.51 -9.43
CA ILE A 132 -0.47 -6.06 -8.99
C ILE A 132 -0.97 -7.16 -9.95
N THR A 133 -0.64 -7.03 -11.24
CA THR A 133 -1.11 -7.91 -12.32
C THR A 133 -0.13 -9.01 -12.72
N GLU A 134 1.02 -9.11 -12.06
CA GLU A 134 2.11 -10.01 -12.42
C GLU A 134 1.63 -11.48 -12.43
N PRO A 135 1.99 -12.28 -13.45
CA PRO A 135 1.59 -13.68 -13.54
C PRO A 135 2.36 -14.54 -12.53
N GLY A 136 1.70 -14.84 -11.41
CA GLY A 136 2.09 -15.76 -10.33
C GLY A 136 0.87 -16.00 -9.42
N ASP A 137 0.98 -16.88 -8.42
CA ASP A 137 -0.09 -17.28 -7.48
C ASP A 137 -1.16 -16.19 -7.31
N GLU A 138 -2.30 -16.35 -7.99
CA GLU A 138 -3.52 -15.53 -7.93
C GLU A 138 -3.32 -13.99 -7.91
N LEU A 139 -3.75 -13.28 -8.97
CA LEU A 139 -3.75 -11.80 -9.05
C LEU A 139 -3.89 -11.09 -7.68
N ARG A 140 -2.93 -10.24 -7.33
CA ARG A 140 -2.78 -9.68 -5.98
C ARG A 140 -4.02 -8.88 -5.58
N TRP A 141 -4.40 -8.95 -4.30
CA TRP A 141 -5.56 -8.27 -3.71
C TRP A 141 -6.87 -8.43 -4.49
N PRO A 142 -7.55 -9.59 -4.37
CA PRO A 142 -8.78 -9.90 -5.12
C PRO A 142 -9.92 -8.89 -4.94
N LYS A 143 -9.91 -8.10 -3.87
CA LYS A 143 -10.94 -7.12 -3.52
C LYS A 143 -10.54 -5.68 -3.85
N LEU A 144 -9.39 -5.46 -4.50
CA LEU A 144 -8.87 -4.14 -4.81
C LEU A 144 -9.85 -3.37 -5.73
N LYS A 145 -10.28 -2.21 -5.26
CA LYS A 145 -11.23 -1.31 -5.95
C LYS A 145 -10.56 -0.03 -6.42
N MET A 146 -9.57 0.44 -5.65
CA MET A 146 -8.98 1.75 -5.82
C MET A 146 -7.47 1.70 -5.62
N ILE A 147 -6.76 2.41 -6.49
CA ILE A 147 -5.36 2.80 -6.30
C ILE A 147 -5.30 4.32 -6.25
N ALA A 148 -4.59 4.85 -5.26
CA ALA A 148 -4.33 6.27 -5.10
C ALA A 148 -2.82 6.51 -5.11
N MET A 149 -2.34 7.50 -5.85
CA MET A 149 -0.93 7.85 -5.93
C MET A 149 -0.73 9.31 -5.55
N SER A 150 0.22 9.60 -4.66
CA SER A 150 0.52 10.98 -4.23
C SER A 150 1.20 11.81 -5.31
N LYS A 151 1.87 11.16 -6.26
CA LYS A 151 2.63 11.78 -7.34
C LYS A 151 2.67 10.84 -8.54
N VAL A 152 2.89 11.42 -9.71
CA VAL A 152 3.20 10.68 -10.94
C VAL A 152 4.55 11.18 -11.43
N TYR A 153 5.58 10.34 -11.33
CA TYR A 153 6.98 10.75 -11.50
C TYR A 153 7.34 11.23 -12.91
N ARG A 154 6.66 10.72 -13.96
CA ARG A 154 6.96 11.05 -15.36
C ARG A 154 5.71 11.15 -16.22
N THR A 155 5.82 11.93 -17.31
CA THR A 155 4.82 11.99 -18.41
C THR A 155 4.56 10.60 -18.92
N LEU A 156 3.29 10.19 -18.86
CA LEU A 156 2.85 9.00 -19.57
C LEU A 156 2.81 9.38 -21.04
N ASP A 157 3.76 8.84 -21.80
CA ASP A 157 3.62 8.84 -23.25
C ASP A 157 2.50 7.87 -23.67
N ALA A 158 2.20 7.85 -24.97
CA ALA A 158 1.13 7.00 -25.50
C ALA A 158 1.39 5.50 -25.28
N GLU A 159 2.65 5.08 -25.24
CA GLU A 159 3.02 3.67 -25.01
C GLU A 159 2.72 3.27 -23.56
N LYS A 160 3.20 4.05 -22.59
CA LYS A 160 2.96 3.80 -21.15
C LYS A 160 1.48 3.87 -20.79
N LEU A 161 0.73 4.80 -21.39
CA LEU A 161 -0.72 4.85 -21.16
C LEU A 161 -1.43 3.65 -21.79
N GLY A 162 -1.01 3.22 -22.99
CA GLY A 162 -1.48 2.00 -23.62
C GLY A 162 -1.26 0.77 -22.73
N ASN A 163 -0.06 0.63 -22.15
CA ASN A 163 0.26 -0.43 -21.22
C ASN A 163 -0.60 -0.37 -19.97
N LEU A 164 -0.75 0.81 -19.35
CA LEU A 164 -1.63 1.02 -18.20
C LEU A 164 -3.07 0.55 -18.48
N CYS A 165 -3.63 0.92 -19.64
CA CYS A 165 -4.96 0.48 -20.06
C CYS A 165 -5.04 -1.06 -20.17
N GLN A 166 -4.02 -1.72 -20.74
CA GLN A 166 -3.98 -3.19 -20.81
C GLN A 166 -3.95 -3.84 -19.43
N LEU A 167 -3.19 -3.28 -18.48
CA LEU A 167 -3.10 -3.78 -17.11
C LEU A 167 -4.46 -3.66 -16.39
N ILE A 168 -5.17 -2.55 -16.58
CA ILE A 168 -6.51 -2.33 -16.04
C ILE A 168 -7.52 -3.34 -16.63
N ILE A 169 -7.50 -3.52 -17.95
CA ILE A 169 -8.35 -4.49 -18.64
C ILE A 169 -8.09 -5.90 -18.08
N LYS A 170 -6.82 -6.27 -17.87
CA LYS A 170 -6.44 -7.57 -17.30
C LYS A 170 -7.02 -7.77 -15.89
N LEU A 171 -7.01 -6.73 -15.04
CA LEU A 171 -7.66 -6.79 -13.73
C LEU A 171 -9.17 -7.02 -13.85
N GLN A 172 -9.83 -6.25 -14.71
CA GLN A 172 -11.28 -6.32 -14.89
C GLN A 172 -11.74 -7.66 -15.49
N GLN A 173 -11.02 -8.18 -16.49
CA GLN A 173 -11.29 -9.48 -17.11
C GLN A 173 -11.15 -10.64 -16.12
N ALA A 174 -10.28 -10.49 -15.11
CA ALA A 174 -10.17 -11.44 -14.02
C ALA A 174 -11.27 -11.29 -12.93
N GLY A 175 -12.30 -10.47 -13.19
CA GLY A 175 -13.41 -10.23 -12.28
C GLY A 175 -13.05 -9.38 -11.07
N ARG A 176 -11.93 -8.63 -11.10
CA ARG A 176 -11.55 -7.73 -10.00
C ARG A 176 -12.47 -6.50 -9.99
N PRO A 177 -12.89 -6.00 -8.81
CA PRO A 177 -13.78 -4.85 -8.71
C PRO A 177 -13.06 -3.50 -8.89
N PHE A 178 -11.92 -3.50 -9.60
CA PHE A 178 -11.09 -2.31 -9.79
C PHE A 178 -11.82 -1.29 -10.66
N ARG A 179 -12.00 -0.09 -10.12
CA ARG A 179 -12.87 0.92 -10.73
C ARG A 179 -12.36 2.35 -10.62
N GLN A 180 -11.33 2.61 -9.80
CA GLN A 180 -10.88 3.98 -9.56
C GLN A 180 -9.36 4.07 -9.48
N LEU A 181 -8.83 5.07 -10.17
CA LEU A 181 -7.44 5.51 -10.10
C LEU A 181 -7.42 6.98 -9.67
N SER A 182 -6.75 7.27 -8.56
CA SER A 182 -6.64 8.64 -8.03
C SER A 182 -5.20 9.13 -8.11
N TYR A 183 -4.99 10.33 -8.65
CA TYR A 183 -3.67 10.93 -8.83
C TYR A 183 -3.78 12.46 -8.83
N PRO A 184 -2.71 13.24 -8.61
CA PRO A 184 -2.80 14.70 -8.61
C PRO A 184 -3.12 15.20 -10.01
N THR A 185 -4.36 15.62 -10.27
CA THR A 185 -4.76 16.08 -11.61
C THR A 185 -4.08 17.38 -12.00
N SER A 186 -3.77 18.23 -11.03
CA SER A 186 -3.01 19.47 -11.24
C SER A 186 -1.51 19.18 -11.26
N GLY A 187 -0.87 19.46 -12.40
CA GLY A 187 0.57 19.28 -12.55
C GLY A 187 1.02 17.82 -12.74
N SER A 188 0.10 16.84 -12.75
CA SER A 188 0.51 15.51 -13.19
C SER A 188 0.76 15.47 -14.69
N CYS A 189 1.83 14.77 -14.95
CA CYS A 189 2.25 14.18 -16.19
C CYS A 189 1.17 13.41 -16.98
N ILE A 190 0.09 12.95 -16.32
CA ILE A 190 -1.06 12.29 -16.98
C ILE A 190 -1.92 13.33 -17.71
N ALA A 191 -2.05 14.55 -17.19
CA ALA A 191 -2.79 15.62 -17.84
C ALA A 191 -2.13 16.11 -19.14
N LEU A 192 -0.87 15.71 -19.41
CA LEU A 192 -0.11 16.05 -20.60
C LEU A 192 -0.21 14.99 -21.72
N ALA A 193 -0.79 13.82 -21.44
CA ALA A 193 -1.08 12.83 -22.48
C ALA A 193 -2.18 13.37 -23.43
N GLY A 194 -2.18 12.89 -24.68
CA GLY A 194 -3.17 13.29 -25.68
C GLY A 194 -4.61 13.11 -25.19
N ALA A 195 -5.51 13.99 -25.61
CA ALA A 195 -6.91 13.97 -25.13
C ALA A 195 -7.64 12.64 -25.44
N GLU A 196 -7.26 11.97 -26.52
CA GLU A 196 -7.80 10.66 -26.93
C GLU A 196 -7.35 9.54 -26.00
N ASP A 197 -6.06 9.53 -25.62
CA ASP A 197 -5.49 8.49 -24.75
C ASP A 197 -6.09 8.58 -23.32
N ILE A 198 -6.27 9.79 -22.80
CA ILE A 198 -6.95 10.02 -21.52
C ILE A 198 -8.44 9.68 -21.58
N HIS A 199 -9.08 9.86 -22.73
CA HIS A 199 -10.47 9.45 -22.90
C HIS A 199 -10.61 7.93 -22.73
N ASN A 200 -9.75 7.15 -23.38
CA ASN A 200 -9.74 5.68 -23.26
C ASN A 200 -9.56 5.23 -21.79
N LEU A 201 -8.66 5.88 -21.05
CA LEU A 201 -8.47 5.56 -19.64
C LEU A 201 -9.73 5.85 -18.79
N ARG A 202 -10.44 6.95 -19.07
CA ARG A 202 -11.69 7.32 -18.39
C ARG A 202 -12.86 6.39 -18.70
N GLU A 203 -12.85 5.72 -19.85
CA GLU A 203 -13.84 4.70 -20.17
C GLU A 203 -13.63 3.42 -19.36
N LEU A 204 -12.39 3.13 -18.95
CA LEU A 204 -12.05 1.94 -18.18
C LEU A 204 -12.24 2.13 -16.67
N VAL A 205 -11.85 3.28 -16.13
CA VAL A 205 -11.88 3.56 -14.68
C VAL A 205 -12.22 5.02 -14.37
N GLU A 206 -12.79 5.24 -13.19
CA GLU A 206 -12.97 6.56 -12.63
C GLU A 206 -11.60 7.19 -12.32
N LEU A 207 -11.35 8.37 -12.91
CA LEU A 207 -10.18 9.18 -12.61
C LEU A 207 -10.55 10.26 -11.61
N ALA A 208 -9.98 10.18 -10.42
CA ALA A 208 -10.21 11.12 -9.34
C ALA A 208 -8.94 11.89 -8.99
N ASP A 209 -9.11 13.08 -8.42
CA ASP A 209 -7.99 13.83 -7.88
C ASP A 209 -7.49 13.17 -6.58
N PHE A 210 -6.18 13.06 -6.44
CA PHE A 210 -5.59 12.49 -5.22
C PHE A 210 -5.92 13.34 -4.00
N ARG A 211 -6.37 12.68 -2.94
CA ARG A 211 -6.54 13.27 -1.61
C ARG A 211 -5.85 12.40 -0.60
N ASP A 212 -5.01 13.01 0.23
CA ASP A 212 -4.46 12.33 1.38
C ASP A 212 -5.52 12.30 2.49
N ASP A 213 -6.34 11.25 2.47
CA ASP A 213 -7.39 11.03 3.48
C ASP A 213 -6.84 10.37 4.76
N TRP A 214 -5.52 10.18 4.86
CA TRP A 214 -4.93 9.65 6.08
C TRP A 214 -5.07 10.69 7.19
N PRO A 215 -5.73 10.36 8.31
CA PRO A 215 -5.77 11.27 9.43
C PRO A 215 -4.35 11.41 9.99
N THR A 216 -3.81 12.61 10.00
CA THR A 216 -2.54 12.95 10.67
C THR A 216 -2.86 13.78 11.91
N PRO A 217 -3.49 13.20 12.96
CA PRO A 217 -3.84 13.94 14.17
C PRO A 217 -2.60 14.43 14.92
N PHE A 218 -1.45 13.80 14.67
CA PHE A 218 -0.15 14.20 15.19
C PHE A 218 0.65 14.72 13.99
N GLU A 219 0.55 16.03 13.72
CA GLU A 219 1.51 16.65 12.80
C GLU A 219 2.90 16.45 13.39
N TRP A 220 3.75 15.70 12.69
CA TRP A 220 5.15 15.55 13.06
C TRP A 220 5.80 16.90 12.79
N VAL A 221 5.94 17.70 13.84
CA VAL A 221 6.74 18.93 13.78
C VAL A 221 8.19 18.48 13.67
N ILE A 222 8.69 18.47 12.43
CA ILE A 222 10.11 18.27 12.11
C ILE A 222 10.86 19.57 12.43
#